data_AF-A0AAX6E9V1-F1
#
_entry.id   AF-A0AAX6E9V1-F1
#
_cell.length_a   1.000
_cell.length_b   1.000
_cell.length_c   1.000
_cell.angle_alpha   90.00
_cell.angle_beta   90.00
_cell.angle_gamma   90.00
#
_symmetry.space_group_name_H-M   'P 1'
#
loop_
_entity.id
_entity.type
_entity.pdbx_description
1 polymer ?
#
loop_
_entity_poly.entity_id
_entity_poly.type
_entity_poly.pdbx_seq_one_letter_code
_entity_poly.pdbx_strand_id
1 'polypeptide(L)'
;MIKNKDEATLEDVLQPGKNMVAAGYCMYGSFCELVLSTGNGVHGFTLDPSLGEFIMTHPDIKIPKKGKIYSVNEGNARNWDGPTATYVEKCKYPKDGSSPKSLRYVGSMVADVHRTLLYGGIFLYPADKKSPNGKLRVLYEVFPMSFLMEQAGGQAFTGKQRALDLVPTNIHERSPIFLGSYDDVEEIKALYAAEGAKA
;
A
#
# COMPACT_ATOMS: atom_id res chain seq x y z
N MET A 1 -14.32 -6.99 15.57
CA MET A 1 -14.97 -7.35 16.86
C MET A 1 -15.76 -8.62 16.65
N ILE A 2 -15.66 -9.57 17.57
CA ILE A 2 -16.42 -10.83 17.51
C ILE A 2 -17.89 -10.48 17.71
N LYS A 3 -18.74 -10.81 16.73
CA LYS A 3 -20.16 -10.44 16.75
C LYS A 3 -20.96 -11.26 17.78
N ASN A 4 -20.56 -12.50 18.01
CA ASN A 4 -21.13 -13.39 19.02
C ASN A 4 -20.13 -13.64 20.15
N LYS A 5 -20.48 -13.31 21.40
CA LYS A 5 -19.54 -13.21 22.53
C LYS A 5 -18.86 -14.52 22.95
N ASP A 6 -19.26 -15.66 22.39
CA ASP A 6 -18.88 -16.97 22.91
C ASP A 6 -17.95 -17.78 21.99
N GLU A 7 -17.97 -17.57 20.66
CA GLU A 7 -17.02 -18.22 19.72
C GLU A 7 -16.71 -17.36 18.50
N ALA A 8 -15.43 -17.31 18.09
CA ALA A 8 -15.00 -16.60 16.90
C ALA A 8 -15.29 -17.43 15.63
N THR A 9 -15.94 -16.80 14.66
CA THR A 9 -16.27 -17.39 13.36
C THR A 9 -15.38 -16.81 12.26
N LEU A 10 -15.36 -17.45 11.09
CA LEU A 10 -14.65 -16.93 9.92
C LEU A 10 -15.21 -15.56 9.49
N GLU A 11 -16.51 -15.34 9.66
CA GLU A 11 -17.17 -14.07 9.35
C GLU A 11 -16.70 -12.91 10.23
N ASP A 12 -16.20 -13.20 11.44
CA ASP A 12 -15.61 -12.19 12.31
C ASP A 12 -14.26 -11.69 11.79
N VAL A 13 -13.59 -12.49 10.96
CA VAL A 13 -12.29 -12.16 10.33
C VAL A 13 -12.48 -11.59 8.92
N LEU A 14 -13.43 -12.12 8.16
CA LEU A 14 -13.71 -11.74 6.77
C LEU A 14 -14.50 -10.43 6.68
N GLN A 15 -13.93 -9.36 7.23
CA GLN A 15 -14.50 -8.02 7.22
C GLN A 15 -13.76 -7.13 6.21
N PRO A 16 -14.44 -6.12 5.63
CA PRO A 16 -13.76 -5.15 4.79
C PRO A 16 -12.74 -4.34 5.60
N GLY A 17 -11.64 -3.95 4.95
CA GLY A 17 -10.53 -3.23 5.60
C GLY A 17 -10.95 -1.90 6.23
N LYS A 18 -12.03 -1.26 5.76
CA LYS A 18 -12.58 -0.04 6.36
C LYS A 18 -13.12 -0.22 7.78
N ASN A 19 -13.34 -1.46 8.22
CA ASN A 19 -13.76 -1.79 9.58
C ASN A 19 -12.57 -1.91 10.55
N MET A 20 -11.32 -1.75 10.08
CA MET A 20 -10.15 -1.76 10.95
C MET A 20 -10.22 -0.60 11.96
N VAL A 21 -9.99 -0.92 13.22
CA VAL A 21 -9.91 0.08 14.31
C VAL A 21 -8.47 0.52 14.57
N ALA A 22 -7.51 -0.32 14.18
CA ALA A 22 -6.09 -0.03 14.24
C ALA A 22 -5.34 -0.91 13.23
N ALA A 23 -4.21 -0.42 12.75
CA ALA A 23 -3.28 -1.17 11.94
C ALA A 23 -1.86 -0.67 12.19
N GLY A 24 -0.87 -1.53 11.95
CA GLY A 24 0.52 -1.18 12.12
C GLY A 24 1.45 -2.21 11.51
N TYR A 25 2.73 -1.88 11.49
CA TYR A 25 3.81 -2.81 11.16
C TYR A 25 5.03 -2.53 12.02
N CYS A 26 5.86 -3.56 12.17
CA CYS A 26 7.22 -3.42 12.67
C CYS A 26 8.19 -3.61 11.51
N MET A 27 9.12 -2.67 11.32
CA MET A 27 10.18 -2.74 10.33
C MET A 27 11.51 -3.01 11.01
N TYR A 28 12.14 -4.13 10.70
CA TYR A 28 13.49 -4.48 11.14
C TYR A 28 14.52 -4.03 10.09
N GLY A 29 14.78 -2.73 10.04
CA GLY A 29 15.73 -2.10 9.12
C GLY A 29 17.09 -1.85 9.75
N SER A 30 17.70 -0.71 9.43
CA SER A 30 18.87 -0.21 10.17
C SER A 30 18.54 0.10 11.64
N PHE A 31 17.27 0.41 11.91
CA PHE A 31 16.66 0.51 13.22
C PHE A 31 15.35 -0.28 13.22
N CYS A 32 14.89 -0.66 14.41
CA CYS A 32 13.58 -1.29 14.58
C CYS A 32 12.53 -0.21 14.80
N GLU A 33 11.54 -0.13 13.91
CA GLU A 33 10.49 0.88 13.98
C GLU A 33 9.09 0.27 13.97
N LEU A 34 8.27 0.67 14.93
CA LEU A 34 6.85 0.40 14.97
C LEU A 34 6.11 1.59 14.37
N VAL A 35 5.32 1.36 13.32
CA VAL A 35 4.39 2.35 12.79
C VAL A 35 2.97 1.90 13.09
N LEU A 36 2.17 2.78 13.66
CA LEU A 36 0.84 2.47 14.19
C LEU A 36 -0.16 3.58 13.86
N SER A 37 -1.39 3.18 13.58
CA SER A 37 -2.56 4.04 13.58
C SER A 37 -3.70 3.37 14.34
N THR A 38 -4.46 4.15 15.09
CA THR A 38 -5.72 3.77 15.74
C THR A 38 -6.92 4.51 15.16
N GLY A 39 -6.79 5.01 13.92
CA GLY A 39 -7.85 5.74 13.20
C GLY A 39 -7.79 7.27 13.30
N ASN A 40 -6.82 7.82 14.03
CA ASN A 40 -6.61 9.27 14.19
C ASN A 40 -5.17 9.67 13.80
N GLY A 41 -4.80 9.43 12.55
CA GLY A 41 -3.45 9.69 12.06
C GLY A 41 -2.49 8.52 12.28
N VAL A 42 -1.23 8.72 11.89
CA VAL A 42 -0.19 7.68 11.87
C VAL A 42 1.02 8.14 12.67
N HIS A 43 1.58 7.27 13.50
CA HIS A 43 2.73 7.59 14.35
C HIS A 43 3.82 6.52 14.20
N GLY A 44 5.07 6.97 14.13
CA GLY A 44 6.25 6.10 14.11
C GLY A 44 6.99 6.17 15.44
N PHE A 45 7.41 4.99 15.91
CA PHE A 45 8.15 4.80 17.14
C PHE A 45 9.41 3.99 16.84
N THR A 46 10.55 4.45 17.33
CA THR A 46 11.83 3.74 17.17
C THR A 46 12.16 3.01 18.47
N LEU A 47 12.57 1.75 18.37
CA LEU A 47 13.00 0.97 19.52
C LEU A 47 14.33 1.51 20.06
N ASP A 48 14.35 1.90 21.33
CA ASP A 48 15.57 2.05 22.10
C ASP A 48 15.92 0.69 22.73
N PRO A 49 16.95 -0.01 22.24
CA PRO A 49 17.30 -1.34 22.75
C PRO A 49 17.91 -1.30 24.15
N SER A 50 18.40 -0.15 24.62
CA SER A 50 18.96 0.00 25.97
C SER A 50 17.87 0.05 27.04
N LEU A 51 16.69 0.57 26.68
CA LEU A 51 15.51 0.66 27.54
C LEU A 51 14.51 -0.49 27.29
N GLY A 52 14.53 -1.06 26.08
CA GLY A 52 13.52 -2.03 25.65
C GLY A 52 12.18 -1.38 25.31
N GLU A 53 12.17 -0.09 24.98
CA GLU A 53 10.96 0.71 24.77
C GLU A 53 10.90 1.30 23.36
N PHE A 54 9.69 1.39 22.81
CA PHE A 54 9.42 2.12 21.57
C PHE A 54 9.13 3.59 21.88
N ILE A 55 10.05 4.46 21.48
CA ILE A 55 9.95 5.91 21.71
C ILE A 55 9.36 6.58 20.47
N MET A 56 8.36 7.45 20.64
CA MET A 56 7.76 8.18 19.51
C MET A 56 8.78 9.12 18.88
N THR A 57 9.16 8.85 17.63
CA THR A 57 10.16 9.63 16.88
C THR A 57 9.53 10.37 15.70
N HIS A 58 8.38 9.91 15.22
CA HIS A 58 7.67 10.47 14.07
C HIS A 58 6.20 10.71 14.41
N PRO A 59 5.84 11.84 15.05
CA PRO A 59 4.46 12.18 15.33
C PRO A 59 3.70 12.60 14.06
N ASP A 60 2.44 12.18 13.94
CA ASP A 60 1.49 12.59 12.88
C ASP A 60 2.07 12.56 11.46
N ILE A 61 2.55 11.38 11.04
CA ILE A 61 3.11 11.16 9.72
C ILE A 61 2.06 11.51 8.66
N LYS A 62 2.43 12.43 7.75
CA LYS A 62 1.68 12.76 6.53
C LYS A 62 2.50 12.43 5.31
N ILE A 63 1.92 11.64 4.41
CA ILE A 63 2.56 11.34 3.15
C ILE A 63 2.51 12.58 2.23
N PRO A 64 3.59 12.90 1.48
CA PRO A 64 3.52 13.92 0.44
C PRO A 64 2.43 13.64 -0.59
N LYS A 65 1.73 14.68 -1.07
CA LYS A 65 0.64 14.52 -2.07
C LYS A 65 1.09 13.89 -3.38
N LYS A 66 2.32 14.16 -3.81
CA LYS A 66 2.99 13.61 -4.99
C LYS A 66 4.47 13.39 -4.69
N GLY A 67 5.03 12.23 -5.07
CA GLY A 67 6.44 11.92 -4.82
C GLY A 67 7.29 11.80 -6.08
N LYS A 68 8.57 11.54 -5.87
CA LYS A 68 9.58 11.38 -6.94
C LYS A 68 10.04 9.93 -7.11
N ILE A 69 9.38 8.98 -6.45
CA ILE A 69 9.77 7.57 -6.42
C ILE A 69 8.62 6.71 -6.92
N TYR A 70 8.95 5.69 -7.71
CA TYR A 70 8.04 4.58 -7.98
C TYR A 70 8.73 3.27 -7.58
N SER A 71 7.94 2.34 -7.03
CA SER A 71 8.44 1.09 -6.47
C SER A 71 7.68 -0.09 -7.04
N VAL A 72 8.34 -0.89 -7.87
CA VAL A 72 7.75 -2.04 -8.55
C VAL A 72 8.83 -3.03 -8.96
N ASN A 73 8.50 -4.32 -9.02
CA ASN A 73 9.39 -5.34 -9.58
C ASN A 73 9.34 -5.34 -11.11
N GLU A 74 10.24 -4.59 -11.76
CA GLU A 74 10.31 -4.51 -13.22
C GLU A 74 10.68 -5.84 -13.92
N GLY A 75 11.17 -6.83 -13.20
CA GLY A 75 11.38 -8.19 -13.73
C GLY A 75 10.08 -8.85 -14.23
N ASN A 76 8.91 -8.33 -13.82
CA ASN A 76 7.61 -8.80 -14.28
C ASN A 76 7.04 -7.98 -15.46
N ALA A 77 7.79 -7.03 -16.04
CA ALA A 77 7.30 -6.10 -17.06
C ALA A 77 6.53 -6.76 -18.22
N ARG A 78 7.04 -7.90 -18.72
CA ARG A 78 6.40 -8.66 -19.81
C ARG A 78 5.01 -9.23 -19.48
N ASN A 79 4.66 -9.29 -18.20
CA ASN A 79 3.43 -9.91 -17.69
C ASN A 79 2.40 -8.88 -17.20
N TRP A 80 2.76 -7.59 -17.15
CA TRP A 80 1.86 -6.54 -16.70
C TRP A 80 0.72 -6.28 -17.67
N ASP A 81 -0.34 -5.68 -17.15
CA ASP A 81 -1.42 -5.12 -17.95
C ASP A 81 -1.02 -3.77 -18.59
N GLY A 82 -1.87 -3.29 -19.51
CA GLY A 82 -1.67 -2.03 -20.23
C GLY A 82 -1.53 -0.82 -19.30
N PRO A 83 -2.44 -0.61 -18.32
CA PRO A 83 -2.35 0.51 -17.37
C PRO A 83 -1.06 0.54 -16.58
N THR A 84 -0.63 -0.60 -16.01
CA THR A 84 0.62 -0.69 -15.24
C THR A 84 1.82 -0.37 -16.12
N ALA A 85 1.92 -1.00 -17.31
CA ALA A 85 3.03 -0.77 -18.22
C ALA A 85 3.13 0.72 -18.63
N THR A 86 1.98 1.32 -18.95
CA THR A 86 1.88 2.74 -19.31
C THR A 86 2.29 3.65 -18.16
N TYR A 87 1.87 3.36 -16.92
CA TYR A 87 2.24 4.16 -15.76
C TYR A 87 3.75 4.13 -15.50
N VAL A 88 4.36 2.94 -15.54
CA VAL A 88 5.81 2.78 -15.35
C VAL A 88 6.59 3.47 -16.47
N GLU A 89 6.12 3.42 -17.71
CA GLU A 89 6.72 4.17 -18.82
C GLU A 89 6.66 5.69 -18.59
N LYS A 90 5.51 6.21 -18.15
CA LYS A 90 5.36 7.63 -17.78
C LYS A 90 6.30 8.05 -16.64
N CYS A 91 6.55 7.16 -15.67
CA CYS A 91 7.51 7.43 -14.60
C CYS A 91 8.94 7.60 -15.13
N LYS A 92 9.33 6.83 -16.15
CA LYS A 92 10.67 6.85 -16.75
C LYS A 92 10.85 7.96 -17.78
N TYR A 93 9.82 8.19 -18.59
CA TYR A 93 9.84 9.09 -19.74
C TYR A 93 8.66 10.07 -19.67
N PRO A 94 8.63 10.95 -18.66
CA PRO A 94 7.57 11.96 -18.53
C PRO A 94 7.53 12.86 -19.78
N LYS A 95 6.32 13.11 -20.28
CA LYS A 95 6.08 13.96 -21.47
C LYS A 95 5.62 15.39 -21.11
N ASP A 96 5.37 15.64 -19.83
CA ASP A 96 4.91 16.93 -19.28
C ASP A 96 6.07 17.86 -18.88
N GLY A 97 7.32 17.47 -19.17
CA GLY A 97 8.52 18.23 -18.83
C GLY A 97 9.01 18.03 -17.38
N SER A 98 8.33 17.20 -16.58
CA SER A 98 8.81 16.82 -15.25
C SER A 98 10.04 15.92 -15.32
N SER A 99 10.80 15.82 -14.22
CA SER A 99 11.92 14.88 -14.14
C SER A 99 11.43 13.44 -13.99
N PRO A 100 12.12 12.44 -14.56
CA PRO A 100 11.83 11.03 -14.31
C PRO A 100 11.79 10.72 -12.82
N LYS A 101 10.85 9.86 -12.41
CA LYS A 101 10.82 9.32 -11.05
C LYS A 101 11.96 8.30 -10.88
N SER A 102 12.52 8.25 -9.68
CA SER A 102 13.51 7.25 -9.30
C SER A 102 12.86 5.89 -9.01
N LEU A 103 13.41 4.82 -9.60
CA LEU A 103 13.05 3.46 -9.21
C LEU A 103 13.69 3.10 -7.86
N ARG A 104 12.88 2.60 -6.92
CA ARG A 104 13.37 1.95 -5.69
C ARG A 104 12.54 0.70 -5.44
N TYR A 105 13.19 -0.45 -5.32
CA TYR A 105 12.49 -1.69 -5.00
C TYR A 105 13.38 -2.52 -4.08
N VAL A 106 13.05 -2.54 -2.79
CA VAL A 106 13.77 -3.33 -1.78
C VAL A 106 13.40 -4.79 -1.90
N GLY A 107 12.15 -5.09 -2.31
CA GLY A 107 11.63 -6.46 -2.39
C GLY A 107 11.01 -6.96 -1.08
N SER A 108 10.96 -6.10 -0.06
CA SER A 108 10.22 -6.30 1.17
C SER A 108 9.12 -5.23 1.25
N MET A 109 7.86 -5.68 1.29
CA MET A 109 6.71 -4.76 1.27
C MET A 109 6.81 -3.72 2.39
N VAL A 110 7.15 -4.14 3.62
CA VAL A 110 7.25 -3.21 4.75
C VAL A 110 8.28 -2.10 4.50
N ALA A 111 9.43 -2.41 3.93
CA ALA A 111 10.48 -1.43 3.66
C ALA A 111 10.09 -0.49 2.51
N ASP A 112 9.47 -1.02 1.45
CA ASP A 112 9.01 -0.22 0.32
C ASP A 112 7.84 0.69 0.69
N VAL A 113 6.89 0.20 1.49
CA VAL A 113 5.75 0.98 2.01
C VAL A 113 6.23 2.03 3.01
N HIS A 114 7.12 1.68 3.95
CA HIS A 114 7.65 2.63 4.94
C HIS A 114 8.34 3.81 4.26
N ARG A 115 9.19 3.55 3.26
CA ARG A 115 9.80 4.62 2.46
C ARG A 115 8.75 5.45 1.72
N THR A 116 7.74 4.81 1.14
CA THR A 116 6.65 5.49 0.43
C THR A 116 5.87 6.40 1.37
N LEU A 117 5.60 5.95 2.59
CA LEU A 117 4.89 6.70 3.63
C LEU A 117 5.63 7.99 4.01
N LEU A 118 6.96 7.92 4.18
CA LEU A 118 7.77 9.08 4.58
C LEU A 118 8.15 10.00 3.43
N TYR A 119 8.51 9.45 2.27
CA TYR A 119 9.09 10.23 1.16
C TYR A 119 8.10 10.50 0.03
N GLY A 120 6.91 9.92 0.10
CA GLY A 120 5.94 9.93 -0.98
C GLY A 120 6.38 9.10 -2.17
N GLY A 121 5.54 9.12 -3.19
CA GLY A 121 5.67 8.29 -4.38
C GLY A 121 4.63 7.18 -4.35
N ILE A 122 4.91 6.12 -5.08
CA ILE A 122 3.96 5.01 -5.20
C ILE A 122 4.67 3.65 -5.12
N PHE A 123 4.01 2.72 -4.45
CA PHE A 123 4.33 1.31 -4.45
C PHE A 123 3.27 0.54 -5.27
N LEU A 124 3.75 -0.31 -6.17
CA LEU A 124 2.93 -1.10 -7.08
C LEU A 124 3.26 -2.59 -6.90
N TYR A 125 2.23 -3.37 -6.63
CA TYR A 125 2.24 -4.82 -6.76
C TYR A 125 1.03 -5.21 -7.63
N PRO A 126 1.10 -4.98 -8.95
CA PRO A 126 -0.02 -5.20 -9.87
C PRO A 126 -0.36 -6.69 -9.99
N ALA A 127 -1.52 -6.96 -10.57
CA ALA A 127 -1.81 -8.29 -11.10
C ALA A 127 -0.92 -8.55 -12.31
N ASP A 128 -0.62 -9.82 -12.57
CA ASP A 128 0.13 -10.20 -13.76
C ASP A 128 -0.42 -11.51 -14.35
N LYS A 129 0.00 -11.87 -15.56
CA LYS A 129 -0.45 -13.09 -16.25
C LYS A 129 -0.27 -14.39 -15.43
N LYS A 130 0.69 -14.45 -14.51
CA LYS A 130 0.94 -15.60 -13.63
C LYS A 130 0.21 -15.50 -12.29
N SER A 131 -0.21 -14.30 -11.90
CA SER A 131 -0.86 -13.99 -10.64
C SER A 131 -1.98 -12.98 -10.89
N PRO A 132 -3.10 -13.43 -11.50
CA PRO A 132 -4.18 -12.54 -11.95
C PRO A 132 -4.90 -11.84 -10.78
N ASN A 133 -4.83 -12.42 -9.58
CA ASN A 133 -5.35 -11.83 -8.34
C ASN A 133 -4.23 -11.17 -7.51
N GLY A 134 -3.10 -10.83 -8.11
CA GLY A 134 -1.92 -10.35 -7.38
C GLY A 134 -1.28 -11.42 -6.49
N LYS A 135 -0.33 -11.00 -5.63
CA LYS A 135 0.42 -11.91 -4.75
C LYS A 135 0.26 -11.62 -3.26
N LEU A 136 -0.03 -10.38 -2.90
CA LEU A 136 -0.12 -9.94 -1.50
C LEU A 136 -1.48 -10.32 -0.93
N ARG A 137 -1.52 -10.77 0.32
CA ARG A 137 -2.75 -11.20 0.99
C ARG A 137 -3.52 -10.03 1.54
N VAL A 138 -4.82 -10.09 1.33
CA VAL A 138 -5.76 -9.00 1.65
C VAL A 138 -5.69 -8.65 3.13
N LEU A 139 -5.91 -9.63 4.01
CA LEU A 139 -6.16 -9.37 5.43
C LEU A 139 -4.95 -8.82 6.19
N TYR A 140 -3.74 -9.28 5.86
CA TYR A 140 -2.54 -9.04 6.66
C TYR A 140 -1.35 -8.45 5.90
N GLU A 141 -1.52 -8.12 4.62
CA GLU A 141 -0.54 -7.33 3.85
C GLU A 141 -1.22 -6.08 3.27
N VAL A 142 -2.30 -6.26 2.49
CA VAL A 142 -2.96 -5.15 1.78
C VAL A 142 -3.71 -4.23 2.74
N PHE A 143 -4.60 -4.74 3.58
CA PHE A 143 -5.43 -3.89 4.44
C PHE A 143 -4.62 -3.09 5.47
N PRO A 144 -3.67 -3.66 6.23
CA PRO A 144 -2.93 -2.88 7.23
C PRO A 144 -2.15 -1.73 6.60
N MET A 145 -1.50 -1.97 5.46
CA MET A 145 -0.73 -0.95 4.74
C MET A 145 -1.63 0.10 4.10
N SER A 146 -2.79 -0.31 3.58
CA SER A 146 -3.79 0.61 3.00
C SER A 146 -4.39 1.52 4.08
N PHE A 147 -4.69 0.98 5.26
CA PHE A 147 -5.21 1.73 6.39
C PHE A 147 -4.23 2.83 6.82
N LEU A 148 -2.96 2.47 7.01
CA LEU A 148 -1.91 3.44 7.34
C LEU A 148 -1.76 4.50 6.25
N MET A 149 -1.77 4.09 4.98
CA MET A 149 -1.59 5.02 3.86
C MET A 149 -2.72 6.07 3.80
N GLU A 150 -3.97 5.65 3.95
CA GLU A 150 -5.12 6.56 3.96
C GLU A 150 -5.13 7.47 5.20
N GLN A 151 -4.77 6.95 6.37
CA GLN A 151 -4.66 7.74 7.61
C GLN A 151 -3.56 8.81 7.53
N ALA A 152 -2.52 8.58 6.73
CA ALA A 152 -1.47 9.56 6.45
C ALA A 152 -1.85 10.57 5.33
N GLY A 153 -3.02 10.45 4.70
CA GLY A 153 -3.49 11.32 3.61
C GLY A 153 -3.15 10.82 2.20
N GLY A 154 -2.68 9.58 2.07
CA GLY A 154 -2.46 8.90 0.79
C GLY A 154 -3.67 8.11 0.32
N GLN A 155 -3.45 7.18 -0.61
CA GLN A 155 -4.49 6.30 -1.15
C GLN A 155 -3.99 4.87 -1.34
N ALA A 156 -4.94 3.95 -1.45
CA ALA A 156 -4.70 2.56 -1.80
C ALA A 156 -5.80 2.02 -2.74
N PHE A 157 -5.39 1.45 -3.87
CA PHE A 157 -6.24 1.05 -4.98
C PHE A 157 -5.87 -0.37 -5.47
N THR A 158 -6.86 -1.17 -5.85
CA THR A 158 -6.65 -2.57 -6.28
C THR A 158 -6.57 -2.75 -7.80
N GLY A 159 -6.52 -1.67 -8.59
CA GLY A 159 -6.77 -1.78 -10.03
C GLY A 159 -8.26 -1.80 -10.40
N LYS A 160 -9.15 -2.00 -9.40
CA LYS A 160 -10.61 -2.03 -9.60
C LYS A 160 -11.36 -1.08 -8.67
N GLN A 161 -10.99 -1.06 -7.39
CA GLN A 161 -11.67 -0.30 -6.34
C GLN A 161 -10.70 0.15 -5.25
N ARG A 162 -11.17 0.98 -4.31
CA ARG A 162 -10.42 1.32 -3.09
C ARG A 162 -10.13 0.04 -2.30
N ALA A 163 -8.90 -0.10 -1.82
CA ALA A 163 -8.43 -1.33 -1.19
C ALA A 163 -9.24 -1.69 0.07
N LEU A 164 -9.56 -0.71 0.92
CA LEU A 164 -10.31 -0.95 2.16
C LEU A 164 -11.79 -1.26 1.98
N ASP A 165 -12.33 -1.08 0.77
CA ASP A 165 -13.72 -1.45 0.44
C ASP A 165 -13.87 -2.90 -0.02
N LEU A 166 -12.76 -3.62 -0.26
CA LEU A 166 -12.79 -5.03 -0.61
C LEU A 166 -13.36 -5.86 0.54
N VAL A 167 -14.27 -6.78 0.23
CA VAL A 167 -14.83 -7.75 1.18
C VAL A 167 -14.21 -9.11 0.89
N PRO A 168 -13.31 -9.61 1.76
CA PRO A 168 -12.62 -10.87 1.51
C PRO A 168 -13.57 -12.05 1.69
N THR A 169 -13.37 -13.06 0.85
CA THR A 169 -14.10 -14.35 0.86
C THR A 169 -13.25 -15.49 1.44
N ASN A 170 -11.93 -15.28 1.56
CA ASN A 170 -10.98 -16.25 2.10
C ASN A 170 -9.88 -15.54 2.91
N ILE A 171 -9.40 -16.17 3.99
CA ILE A 171 -8.35 -15.62 4.87
C ILE A 171 -7.00 -15.42 4.18
N HIS A 172 -6.75 -16.15 3.09
CA HIS A 172 -5.55 -16.06 2.27
C HIS A 172 -5.83 -15.46 0.89
N GLU A 173 -6.97 -14.78 0.73
CA GLU A 173 -7.29 -14.07 -0.50
C GLU A 173 -6.18 -13.07 -0.85
N ARG A 174 -5.86 -12.98 -2.14
CA ARG A 174 -4.82 -12.10 -2.67
C ARG A 174 -5.45 -10.94 -3.41
N SER A 175 -4.76 -9.81 -3.41
CA SER A 175 -5.12 -8.67 -4.23
C SER A 175 -3.89 -8.04 -4.88
N PRO A 176 -4.02 -7.52 -6.10
CA PRO A 176 -3.13 -6.45 -6.57
C PRO A 176 -3.27 -5.22 -5.68
N ILE A 177 -2.23 -4.38 -5.63
CA ILE A 177 -2.26 -3.15 -4.84
C ILE A 177 -1.39 -2.06 -5.47
N PHE A 178 -1.90 -0.84 -5.42
CA PHE A 178 -1.25 0.41 -5.78
C PHE A 178 -1.50 1.36 -4.62
N LEU A 179 -0.45 1.76 -3.89
CA LEU A 179 -0.61 2.63 -2.73
C LEU A 179 0.51 3.67 -2.66
N GLY A 180 0.20 4.81 -2.06
CA GLY A 180 1.16 5.89 -1.87
C GLY A 180 0.52 7.26 -1.90
N SER A 181 1.29 8.22 -2.40
CA SER A 181 0.91 9.62 -2.59
C SER A 181 -0.39 9.72 -3.38
N TYR A 182 -1.31 10.57 -2.90
CA TYR A 182 -2.65 10.72 -3.46
C TYR A 182 -2.63 10.95 -4.98
N ASP A 183 -1.86 11.94 -5.43
CA ASP A 183 -1.83 12.32 -6.85
C ASP A 183 -1.22 11.22 -7.72
N ASP A 184 -0.25 10.47 -7.19
CA ASP A 184 0.38 9.36 -7.91
C ASP A 184 -0.57 8.17 -8.09
N VAL A 185 -1.43 7.91 -7.09
CA VAL A 185 -2.45 6.87 -7.16
C VAL A 185 -3.61 7.29 -8.07
N GLU A 186 -4.01 8.56 -8.08
CA GLU A 186 -5.01 9.07 -9.03
C GLU A 186 -4.55 8.93 -10.49
N GLU A 187 -3.27 9.18 -10.79
CA GLU A 187 -2.72 9.01 -12.14
C GLU A 187 -2.87 7.57 -12.66
N ILE A 188 -2.61 6.55 -11.82
CA ILE A 188 -2.78 5.15 -12.24
C ILE A 188 -4.26 4.74 -12.28
N LYS A 189 -5.11 5.25 -11.37
CA LYS A 189 -6.56 5.04 -11.42
C LYS A 189 -7.15 5.53 -12.74
N ALA A 190 -6.72 6.70 -13.22
CA ALA A 190 -7.17 7.25 -14.49
C ALA A 190 -6.79 6.34 -15.68
N LEU A 191 -5.62 5.70 -15.65
CA LEU A 191 -5.21 4.72 -16.66
C LEU A 191 -6.10 3.46 -16.65
N TYR A 192 -6.42 2.94 -15.46
CA TYR A 192 -7.33 1.79 -15.33
C TYR A 192 -8.75 2.13 -15.80
N ALA A 193 -9.26 3.32 -15.49
CA ALA A 193 -10.57 3.77 -15.94
C ALA A 193 -10.63 3.91 -17.47
N ALA A 194 -9.58 4.46 -18.08
CA ALA A 194 -9.49 4.60 -19.54
C ALA A 194 -9.39 3.26 -20.27
N GLU A 195 -8.77 2.25 -19.67
CA GLU A 195 -8.72 0.89 -20.24
C GLU A 195 -10.10 0.21 -20.17
N GLY A 196 -10.80 0.34 -19.04
CA GLY A 196 -12.15 -0.22 -18.88
C GLY A 196 -13.19 0.38 -19.83
N ALA A 197 -13.02 1.64 -20.26
CA ALA A 197 -13.91 2.29 -21.22
C ALA A 197 -13.70 1.83 -22.68
N LYS A 198 -12.62 1.10 -22.98
CA LYS A 198 -12.34 0.56 -24.32
C LYS A 198 -12.83 -0.88 -24.52
N ALA A 199 -13.21 -1.55 -23.43
CA ALA A 199 -13.73 -2.92 -23.41
C ALA A 199 -15.26 -2.92 -23.51
#